data_AF-A0A369BLE4-F1
#
_entry.id   AF-A0A369BLE4-F1
#
_cell.length_a   1.000
_cell.length_b   1.000
_cell.length_c   1.000
_cell.angle_alpha   90.00
_cell.angle_beta   90.00
_cell.angle_gamma   90.00
#
_symmetry.space_group_name_H-M   'P 1'
#
loop_
_entity.id
_entity.type
_entity.pdbx_description
1 polymer ?
#
loop_
_entity_poly.entity_id
_entity_poly.type
_entity_poly.pdbx_seq_one_letter_code
_entity_poly.pdbx_strand_id
1 'polypeptide(L)'
;MLIKSVRLRMGLNDEEMAEWGAALNLGAEGREKIKGNDLNYYLEKLDTVRNRTFDLFKTINDEWLYQEEEFWHGKQANRYFMWFHVFEDEINHRGQIRIIKKRSK
;
A
#
# COMPACT_ATOMS: atom_id res chain seq x y z
N MET A 1 -1.61 -2.20 -2.59
CA MET A 1 -1.68 -0.73 -2.69
C MET A 1 -1.37 -0.03 -1.37
N LEU A 2 -2.21 -0.12 -0.35
CA LEU A 2 -1.95 0.48 0.97
C LEU A 2 -0.97 -0.30 1.88
N ILE A 3 -0.50 -1.45 1.43
CA ILE A 3 0.27 -2.41 2.21
C ILE A 3 1.67 -1.89 2.60
N LYS A 4 2.20 -0.93 1.85
CA LYS A 4 3.52 -0.33 2.12
C LYS A 4 3.48 0.76 3.21
N SER A 5 2.30 1.11 3.74
CA SER A 5 2.12 2.26 4.65
C SER A 5 1.87 1.86 6.12
N VAL A 6 2.09 0.58 6.46
CA VAL A 6 1.84 0.03 7.81
C VAL A 6 2.94 0.43 8.80
N ARG A 7 4.11 0.86 8.31
CA ARG A 7 5.24 1.36 9.10
C ARG A 7 5.98 2.50 8.39
N LEU A 8 6.82 3.21 9.14
CA LEU A 8 7.74 4.25 8.64
C LEU A 8 9.03 3.67 8.02
N ARG A 9 9.02 2.39 7.62
CA ARG A 9 10.14 1.66 7.00
C ARG A 9 9.63 0.92 5.78
N MET A 10 10.48 0.78 4.77
CA MET A 10 10.21 -0.08 3.62
C MET A 10 10.36 -1.57 3.95
N GLY A 11 9.38 -2.38 3.52
CA GLY A 11 9.37 -3.84 3.66
C GLY A 11 8.31 -4.36 4.64
N LEU A 12 7.84 -5.58 4.41
CA LEU A 12 6.89 -6.27 5.29
C LEU A 12 7.62 -7.22 6.23
N ASN A 13 7.17 -7.30 7.49
CA ASN A 13 7.55 -8.41 8.35
C ASN A 13 6.73 -9.67 8.02
N ASP A 14 7.01 -10.79 8.70
CA ASP A 14 6.32 -12.06 8.43
C ASP A 14 4.80 -11.99 8.63
N GLU A 15 4.34 -11.26 9.65
CA GLU A 15 2.90 -11.06 9.93
C GLU A 15 2.21 -10.26 8.83
N GLU A 16 2.83 -9.16 8.42
CA GLU A 16 2.35 -8.31 7.33
C GLU A 16 2.41 -9.06 6.00
N MET A 17 3.43 -9.90 5.78
CA MET A 17 3.52 -10.74 4.59
C MET A 17 2.42 -11.80 4.57
N ALA A 18 2.06 -12.38 5.72
CA ALA A 18 0.95 -13.32 5.83
C ALA A 18 -0.41 -12.63 5.56
N GLU A 19 -0.59 -11.41 6.06
CA GLU A 19 -1.82 -10.63 5.83
C GLU A 19 -1.93 -10.13 4.38
N TRP A 20 -0.85 -9.59 3.84
CA TRP A 20 -0.89 -8.79 2.62
C TRP A 20 -0.27 -9.45 1.40
N GLY A 21 0.45 -10.55 1.58
CA GLY A 21 1.18 -11.25 0.51
C GLY A 21 0.28 -11.68 -0.65
N ALA A 22 -0.90 -12.23 -0.34
CA ALA A 22 -1.88 -12.61 -1.36
C ALA A 22 -2.30 -11.43 -2.25
N ALA A 23 -2.45 -10.24 -1.66
CA ALA A 23 -2.84 -9.01 -2.34
C ALA A 23 -1.69 -8.34 -3.10
N LEU A 24 -0.43 -8.57 -2.69
CA LEU A 24 0.73 -8.12 -3.44
C LEU A 24 0.99 -8.97 -4.69
N ASN A 25 0.82 -10.29 -4.56
CA ASN A 25 1.18 -11.22 -5.63
C ASN A 25 0.07 -11.37 -6.69
N LEU A 26 -1.21 -11.10 -6.35
CA LEU A 26 -2.39 -11.10 -7.24
C LEU A 26 -2.61 -12.39 -8.07
N GLY A 27 -1.82 -13.44 -7.81
CA GLY A 27 -1.83 -14.72 -8.52
C GLY A 27 -2.99 -15.63 -8.13
N ALA A 28 -2.76 -16.94 -8.14
CA ALA A 28 -3.77 -17.92 -7.74
C ALA A 28 -4.26 -17.66 -6.30
N GLU A 29 -3.32 -17.42 -5.39
CA GLU A 29 -3.61 -17.10 -3.99
C GLU A 29 -4.45 -15.82 -3.83
N GLY A 30 -4.14 -14.76 -4.59
CA GLY A 30 -4.93 -13.54 -4.57
C GLY A 30 -6.37 -13.77 -5.06
N ARG A 31 -6.54 -14.57 -6.11
CA ARG A 31 -7.88 -14.93 -6.63
C ARG A 31 -8.69 -15.76 -5.63
N GLU A 32 -8.05 -16.62 -4.86
CA GLU A 32 -8.69 -17.46 -3.86
C GLU A 32 -9.04 -16.68 -2.59
N LYS A 33 -8.07 -15.92 -2.04
CA LYS A 33 -8.20 -15.29 -0.72
C LYS A 33 -8.87 -13.93 -0.74
N ILE A 34 -8.81 -13.21 -1.85
CA ILE A 34 -9.31 -11.82 -1.93
C ILE A 34 -10.72 -11.79 -2.51
N LYS A 35 -11.03 -12.65 -3.48
CA LYS A 35 -12.33 -12.65 -4.15
C LYS A 35 -13.44 -13.11 -3.19
N GLY A 36 -14.62 -12.50 -3.30
CA GLY A 36 -15.83 -12.92 -2.58
C GLY A 36 -16.12 -12.16 -1.29
N ASN A 37 -15.17 -11.35 -0.81
CA ASN A 37 -15.44 -10.41 0.28
C ASN A 37 -16.42 -9.32 -0.16
N ASP A 38 -17.23 -8.83 0.79
CA ASP A 38 -18.14 -7.72 0.54
C ASP A 38 -17.40 -6.38 0.43
N LEU A 39 -18.13 -5.32 0.07
CA LEU A 39 -17.55 -3.98 -0.07
C LEU A 39 -17.00 -3.43 1.26
N ASN A 40 -17.67 -3.71 2.38
CA ASN A 40 -17.31 -3.17 3.68
C ASN A 40 -15.96 -3.70 4.14
N TYR A 41 -15.68 -4.99 3.90
CA TYR A 41 -14.38 -5.59 4.15
C TYR A 41 -13.22 -4.77 3.56
N TYR A 42 -13.36 -4.34 2.30
CA TYR A 42 -12.32 -3.54 1.66
C TYR A 42 -12.27 -2.11 2.20
N LEU A 43 -13.43 -1.49 2.43
CA LEU A 43 -13.49 -0.13 2.97
C LEU A 43 -12.87 -0.04 4.37
N GLU A 44 -13.16 -1.00 5.25
CA GLU A 44 -12.58 -1.08 6.59
C GLU A 44 -11.07 -1.30 6.55
N LYS A 45 -10.57 -2.18 5.66
CA LYS A 45 -9.12 -2.36 5.47
C LYS A 45 -8.45 -1.09 4.97
N LEU A 46 -9.06 -0.38 4.01
CA LEU A 46 -8.55 0.91 3.53
C LEU A 46 -8.48 1.94 4.67
N ASP A 47 -9.55 2.05 5.46
CA ASP A 47 -9.64 3.02 6.56
C ASP A 47 -8.65 2.72 7.70
N THR A 48 -8.53 1.43 8.07
CA THR A 48 -7.58 0.98 9.09
C THR A 48 -6.15 1.37 8.73
N VAL A 49 -5.74 1.09 7.50
CA VAL A 49 -4.38 1.41 7.05
C VAL A 49 -4.17 2.92 6.96
N ARG A 50 -5.16 3.67 6.46
CA ARG A 50 -5.12 5.14 6.39
C ARG A 50 -4.93 5.78 7.77
N ASN A 51 -5.72 5.37 8.75
CA ASN A 51 -5.65 5.92 10.11
C ASN A 51 -4.29 5.63 10.75
N ARG A 52 -3.79 4.39 10.61
CA ARG A 52 -2.45 4.02 11.08
C ARG A 52 -1.35 4.85 10.42
N THR A 53 -1.43 5.08 9.11
CA THR A 53 -0.46 5.95 8.40
C THR A 53 -0.48 7.37 8.93
N PHE A 54 -1.66 7.94 9.19
CA PHE A 54 -1.75 9.27 9.80
C PHE A 54 -1.15 9.33 11.19
N ASP A 55 -1.38 8.32 12.03
CA ASP A 55 -0.82 8.31 13.37
C ASP A 55 0.70 8.20 13.36
N LEU A 56 1.27 7.41 12.45
CA LEU A 56 2.72 7.34 12.24
C LEU A 56 3.30 8.65 11.69
N PHE A 57 2.61 9.33 10.77
CA PHE A 57 3.08 10.61 10.23
C PHE A 57 3.12 11.72 11.27
N LYS A 58 2.28 11.68 12.31
CA LYS A 58 2.35 12.62 13.43
C LYS A 58 3.62 12.46 14.28
N THR A 59 4.31 11.31 14.20
CA THR A 59 5.50 11.04 15.03
C THR A 59 6.82 11.41 14.35
N ILE A 60 6.79 11.95 13.13
CA ILE A 60 7.97 12.29 12.34
C ILE A 60 7.94 13.74 11.88
N ASN A 61 9.10 14.28 11.52
CA ASN A 61 9.28 15.61 10.97
C ASN A 61 9.80 15.54 9.52
N ASP A 62 9.95 16.68 8.87
CA ASP A 62 10.35 16.74 7.45
C ASP A 62 11.75 16.17 7.18
N GLU A 63 12.66 16.22 8.15
CA GLU A 63 14.00 15.60 8.03
C GLU A 63 13.92 14.09 7.77
N TRP A 64 12.86 13.44 8.25
CA TRP A 64 12.61 12.03 7.98
C TRP A 64 12.46 11.75 6.48
N LEU A 65 11.89 12.68 5.70
CA LEU A 65 11.65 12.49 4.26
C LEU A 65 12.95 12.44 3.46
N TYR A 66 14.03 13.06 3.96
CA TYR A 66 15.32 13.11 3.29
C TYR A 66 16.25 11.95 3.65
N GLN A 67 15.86 11.07 4.59
CA GLN A 67 16.62 9.89 4.93
C GLN A 67 16.59 8.88 3.77
N GLU A 68 17.76 8.39 3.39
CA GLU A 68 17.94 7.36 2.36
C GLU A 68 17.98 5.97 2.98
N GLU A 69 17.37 5.01 2.27
CA GLU A 69 17.52 3.60 2.54
C GLU A 69 17.54 2.81 1.24
N GLU A 70 18.04 1.57 1.31
CA GLU A 70 18.03 0.66 0.18
C GLU A 70 16.59 0.39 -0.26
N PHE A 71 16.34 0.59 -1.55
CA PHE A 71 15.04 0.45 -2.18
C PHE A 71 15.11 -0.58 -3.32
N TRP A 72 14.42 -0.35 -4.43
CA TRP A 72 14.37 -1.29 -5.53
C TRP A 72 15.74 -1.60 -6.15
N HIS A 73 15.98 -2.89 -6.35
CA HIS A 73 17.18 -3.42 -6.99
C HIS A 73 18.48 -2.95 -6.32
N GLY A 74 18.46 -2.80 -4.99
CA GLY A 74 19.62 -2.37 -4.22
C GLY A 74 20.00 -0.90 -4.39
N LYS A 75 19.14 -0.09 -5.01
CA LYS A 75 19.39 1.34 -5.22
C LYS A 75 18.90 2.14 -4.02
N GLN A 76 19.68 3.14 -3.62
CA GLN A 76 19.25 4.09 -2.59
C GLN A 76 18.14 4.98 -3.12
N ALA A 77 17.17 5.27 -2.26
CA ALA A 77 16.20 6.33 -2.47
C ALA A 77 15.84 6.96 -1.13
N ASN A 78 15.47 8.23 -1.14
CA ASN A 78 14.95 8.89 0.05
C ASN A 78 13.46 8.58 0.25
N ARG A 79 13.00 8.74 1.49
CA ARG A 79 11.59 8.48 1.85
C ARG A 79 10.61 9.38 1.12
N TYR A 80 11.02 10.60 0.76
CA TYR A 80 10.24 11.48 -0.11
C TYR A 80 9.86 10.78 -1.42
N PHE A 81 10.83 10.22 -2.14
CA PHE A 81 10.58 9.48 -3.39
C PHE A 81 9.74 8.23 -3.15
N MET A 82 9.99 7.50 -2.06
CA MET A 82 9.22 6.30 -1.71
C MET A 82 7.73 6.61 -1.49
N TRP A 83 7.41 7.70 -0.79
CA TRP A 83 6.02 8.13 -0.58
C TRP A 83 5.38 8.75 -1.80
N PHE A 84 6.15 9.47 -2.61
CA PHE A 84 5.70 9.90 -3.93
C PHE A 84 5.23 8.70 -4.77
N HIS A 85 6.01 7.62 -4.78
CA HIS A 85 5.62 6.39 -5.48
C HIS A 85 4.31 5.78 -4.90
N VAL A 86 4.15 5.70 -3.58
CA VAL A 86 2.90 5.18 -2.95
C VAL A 86 1.68 6.00 -3.39
N PHE A 87 1.79 7.32 -3.40
CA PHE A 87 0.72 8.23 -3.83
C PHE A 87 0.38 8.08 -5.32
N GLU A 88 1.41 8.01 -6.18
CA GLU A 88 1.26 7.85 -7.62
C GLU A 88 0.55 6.53 -7.97
N ASP A 89 0.94 5.46 -7.29
CA ASP A 89 0.33 4.14 -7.40
C ASP A 89 -1.17 4.22 -7.00
N GLU A 90 -1.53 4.96 -5.93
CA GLU A 90 -2.92 5.09 -5.45
C GLU A 90 -3.81 5.74 -6.51
N ILE A 91 -3.32 6.79 -7.12
CA ILE A 91 -4.03 7.49 -8.19
C ILE A 91 -4.23 6.57 -9.40
N ASN A 92 -3.18 5.87 -9.82
CA ASN A 92 -3.23 4.98 -10.97
C ASN A 92 -4.24 3.85 -10.77
N HIS A 93 -4.21 3.19 -9.61
CA HIS A 93 -5.16 2.12 -9.30
C HIS A 93 -6.60 2.62 -9.17
N ARG A 94 -6.83 3.82 -8.64
CA ARG A 94 -8.16 4.46 -8.67
C ARG A 94 -8.64 4.68 -10.11
N GLY A 95 -7.72 5.03 -11.03
CA GLY A 95 -8.00 5.10 -12.46
C GLY A 95 -8.45 3.76 -13.04
N GLN A 96 -7.73 2.67 -12.73
CA GLN A 96 -8.09 1.32 -13.17
C GLN A 96 -9.47 0.89 -12.66
N ILE A 97 -9.76 1.11 -11.37
CA ILE A 97 -11.08 0.81 -10.76
C ILE A 97 -12.19 1.58 -11.49
N ARG A 98 -11.96 2.86 -11.82
CA ARG A 98 -12.94 3.69 -12.54
C ARG A 98 -13.23 3.14 -13.94
N ILE A 99 -12.21 2.67 -14.65
CA ILE A 99 -12.37 2.04 -15.97
C ILE A 99 -13.17 0.75 -15.87
N ILE A 100 -12.83 -0.12 -14.92
CA ILE A 100 -13.55 -1.39 -14.69
C ILE A 100 -15.02 -1.09 -14.40
N LYS A 101 -15.32 -0.20 -13.44
CA LYS A 101 -16.68 0.20 -13.09
C LYS A 101 -17.48 0.71 -14.31
N LYS A 102 -16.84 1.45 -15.22
CA LYS A 102 -17.49 1.94 -16.44
C LYS A 102 -17.84 0.82 -17.41
N ARG A 103 -17.05 -0.26 -17.44
CA ARG A 103 -17.23 -1.44 -18.32
C ARG A 103 -18.10 -2.54 -17.72
N SER A 104 -18.33 -2.54 -16.41
CA SER A 104 -19.21 -3.48 -15.71
C SER A 104 -20.70 -3.12 -15.78
N LYS A 105 -21.05 -2.12 -16.60
CA LYS A 105 -22.42 -1.85 -17.04
C LYS A 105 -22.64 -2.51 -18.39
#